data_AF-A0A6N7R2M1-F1
#
_entry.id   AF-A0A6N7R2M1-F1
#
_cell.length_a   1.000
_cell.length_b   1.000
_cell.length_c   1.000
_cell.angle_alpha   90.00
_cell.angle_beta   90.00
_cell.angle_gamma   90.00
#
_symmetry.space_group_name_H-M   'P 1'
#
loop_
_entity.id
_entity.type
_entity.pdbx_description
1 polymer ?
#
loop_
_entity_poly.entity_id
_entity_poly.type
_entity_poly.pdbx_seq_one_letter_code
_entity_poly.pdbx_strand_id
1 'polypeptide(L)'
;MLLNITYHQIIEVPDEAFDVKEGYPGAGAIAFHRKHTGVLAKDSAEWFIQDLYAGRLPFITDSRRVKLCAYCGFYWEDDSTKNNRKTCSKACTDARRAEQKAEERARKPKAVPDKLREIDYYIDGLEYAYWSDERVMDSYIYRIEKPYDELKAQYKEHSELVHGEGNRIGSKYRGYM
;
A
#
# COMPACT_ATOMS: atom_id res chain seq x y z
N MET A 1 3.59 62.97 -15.99
CA MET A 1 3.64 61.67 -16.69
C MET A 1 4.07 60.64 -15.66
N LEU A 2 3.11 59.89 -15.09
CA LEU A 2 3.39 58.87 -14.08
C LEU A 2 3.65 57.54 -14.79
N LEU A 3 4.90 57.07 -14.74
CA LEU A 3 5.24 55.71 -15.15
C LEU A 3 4.92 54.77 -13.99
N ASN A 4 3.74 54.14 -14.03
CA ASN A 4 3.40 53.04 -13.14
C ASN A 4 4.15 51.78 -13.61
N ILE A 5 5.30 51.54 -13.01
CA ILE A 5 6.02 50.28 -13.15
C ILE A 5 5.34 49.27 -12.21
N THR A 6 4.58 48.34 -12.77
CA THR A 6 3.98 47.22 -12.04
C THR A 6 5.09 46.26 -11.63
N TYR A 7 5.41 46.25 -10.34
CA TYR A 7 6.28 45.25 -9.73
C TYR A 7 5.55 43.89 -9.72
N HIS A 8 5.77 43.05 -10.74
CA HIS A 8 5.52 41.62 -10.57
C HIS A 8 6.57 41.09 -9.60
N GLN A 9 6.21 40.96 -8.33
CA GLN A 9 7.04 40.28 -7.34
C GLN A 9 7.17 38.81 -7.76
N ILE A 10 8.33 38.45 -8.29
CA ILE A 10 8.77 37.06 -8.40
C ILE A 10 9.01 36.61 -6.96
N ILE A 11 8.11 35.80 -6.42
CA ILE A 11 8.34 35.17 -5.12
C ILE A 11 9.26 33.98 -5.40
N GLU A 12 10.56 34.19 -5.24
CA GLU A 12 11.50 33.09 -5.07
C GLU A 12 11.14 32.43 -3.74
N VAL A 13 10.31 31.39 -3.77
CA VAL A 13 10.06 30.55 -2.60
C VAL A 13 11.36 29.75 -2.41
N PRO A 14 12.15 30.01 -1.36
CA PRO A 14 13.39 29.27 -1.15
C PRO A 14 13.04 27.78 -1.02
N ASP A 15 13.84 26.93 -1.67
CA ASP A 15 13.56 25.50 -1.81
C ASP A 15 13.37 24.78 -0.46
N GLU A 16 13.87 25.38 0.63
CA GLU A 16 13.90 24.91 2.01
C GLU A 16 12.61 25.19 2.82
N ALA A 17 11.74 26.10 2.38
CA ALA A 17 10.60 26.56 3.21
C ALA A 17 9.39 25.60 3.22
N PHE A 18 9.37 24.60 2.35
CA PHE A 18 8.27 23.64 2.24
C PHE A 18 8.81 22.24 1.97
N ASP A 19 9.62 21.72 2.89
CA ASP A 19 10.09 20.35 2.85
C ASP A 19 8.91 19.41 3.16
N VAL A 20 8.19 19.02 2.10
CA VAL A 20 7.08 18.07 2.20
C VAL A 20 7.67 16.74 2.60
N LYS A 21 7.69 16.47 3.91
CA LYS A 21 8.14 15.20 4.47
C LYS A 21 7.54 14.05 3.67
N GLU A 22 8.37 13.10 3.24
CA GLU A 22 7.99 11.95 2.39
C GLU A 22 6.83 11.10 2.98
N GLY A 23 6.50 11.29 4.26
CA GLY A 23 5.38 10.66 4.96
C GLY A 23 4.02 11.34 4.83
N TYR A 24 3.88 12.49 4.16
CA TYR A 24 2.59 13.17 4.04
C TYR A 24 1.72 12.59 2.88
N PRO A 25 0.40 12.39 3.09
CA PRO A 25 -0.49 12.01 2.00
C PRO A 25 -0.52 13.12 0.94
N GLY A 26 -0.19 12.78 -0.30
CA GLY A 26 -0.11 13.74 -1.41
C GLY A 26 1.30 14.21 -1.76
N ALA A 27 2.34 13.75 -1.05
CA ALA A 27 3.72 14.18 -1.30
C ALA A 27 4.16 14.06 -2.78
N GLY A 28 3.86 12.93 -3.44
CA GLY A 28 4.21 12.75 -4.86
C GLY A 28 3.44 13.66 -5.82
N ALA A 29 2.19 14.03 -5.48
CA ALA A 29 1.45 15.01 -6.26
C ALA A 29 2.06 16.40 -6.08
N ILE A 30 2.45 16.78 -4.86
CA ILE A 30 3.08 18.07 -4.60
C ILE A 30 4.43 18.18 -5.32
N ALA A 31 5.24 17.12 -5.31
CA ALA A 31 6.49 17.07 -6.06
C ALA A 31 6.27 17.22 -7.57
N PHE A 32 5.23 16.56 -8.12
CA PHE A 32 4.84 16.69 -9.52
C PHE A 32 4.39 18.12 -9.85
N HIS A 33 3.51 18.69 -9.03
CA HIS A 33 3.08 20.08 -9.17
C HIS A 33 4.28 21.02 -9.16
N ARG A 34 5.18 20.91 -8.18
CA ARG A 34 6.40 21.75 -8.08
C ARG A 34 7.28 21.68 -9.33
N LYS A 35 7.50 20.47 -9.86
CA LYS A 35 8.29 20.25 -11.08
C LYS A 35 7.71 20.99 -12.30
N HIS A 36 6.38 21.11 -12.37
CA HIS A 36 5.70 21.67 -13.54
C HIS A 36 5.25 23.12 -13.36
N THR A 37 4.97 23.57 -12.14
CA THR A 37 4.57 24.95 -11.86
C THR A 37 5.77 25.87 -11.69
N GLY A 38 6.93 25.39 -11.21
CA GLY A 38 8.15 26.19 -11.05
C GLY A 38 7.94 27.57 -10.38
N VAL A 39 8.86 28.51 -10.63
CA VAL A 39 8.75 29.93 -10.22
C VAL A 39 7.87 30.69 -11.21
N LEU A 40 6.59 30.31 -11.32
CA LEU A 40 5.62 31.11 -12.06
C LEU A 40 5.24 32.34 -11.22
N ALA A 41 5.20 33.51 -11.86
CA ALA A 41 4.60 34.71 -11.25
C ALA A 41 3.16 34.39 -10.84
N LYS A 42 2.72 34.91 -9.69
CA LYS A 42 1.44 34.58 -9.04
C LYS A 42 0.25 34.63 -10.00
N ASP A 43 0.19 35.65 -10.85
CA ASP A 43 -0.91 35.86 -11.81
C ASP A 43 -0.89 34.83 -12.95
N SER A 44 0.30 34.36 -13.33
CA SER A 44 0.49 33.28 -14.32
C SER A 44 0.31 31.89 -13.72
N ALA A 45 0.43 31.75 -12.40
CA ALA A 45 0.28 30.47 -11.72
C ALA A 45 -1.19 30.04 -11.66
N GLU A 46 -2.13 30.98 -11.56
CA GLU A 46 -3.55 30.68 -11.36
C GLU A 46 -4.18 29.90 -12.53
N TRP A 47 -4.03 30.41 -13.77
CA TRP A 47 -4.57 29.72 -14.95
C TRP A 47 -3.89 28.36 -15.16
N PHE A 48 -2.59 28.28 -14.90
CA PHE A 48 -1.82 27.05 -15.04
C PHE A 48 -2.30 25.99 -14.04
N ILE A 49 -2.54 26.38 -12.79
CA ILE A 49 -3.07 25.48 -11.75
C ILE A 49 -4.49 25.01 -12.12
N GLN A 50 -5.33 25.88 -12.66
CA GLN A 50 -6.67 25.49 -13.13
C GLN A 50 -6.60 24.46 -14.26
N ASP A 51 -5.73 24.67 -15.24
CA ASP A 51 -5.55 23.72 -16.36
C ASP A 51 -4.90 22.41 -15.94
N LEU A 52 -4.02 22.45 -14.95
CA LEU A 52 -3.39 21.30 -14.31
C LEU A 52 -4.43 20.43 -13.61
N TYR A 53 -5.36 21.02 -12.85
CA TYR A 53 -6.47 20.29 -12.23
C TYR A 53 -7.51 19.81 -13.23
N ALA A 54 -7.75 20.57 -14.30
CA ALA A 54 -8.64 20.16 -15.38
C ALA A 54 -8.03 19.08 -16.30
N GLY A 55 -6.74 18.76 -16.14
CA GLY A 55 -6.03 17.79 -16.98
C GLY A 55 -5.86 18.26 -18.43
N ARG A 56 -5.91 19.57 -18.69
CA ARG A 56 -5.85 20.16 -20.04
C ARG A 56 -4.43 20.42 -20.52
N LEU A 57 -3.43 20.20 -19.68
CA LEU A 57 -2.03 20.46 -20.02
C LEU A 57 -1.44 19.35 -20.90
N PRO A 58 -0.69 19.69 -21.97
CA PRO A 58 -0.16 18.71 -22.93
C PRO A 58 0.70 17.61 -22.28
N PHE A 59 1.49 17.94 -21.27
CA PHE A 59 2.32 16.94 -20.57
C PHE A 59 1.50 15.94 -19.74
N ILE A 60 0.25 16.26 -19.40
CA ILE A 60 -0.69 15.33 -18.76
C ILE A 60 -1.31 14.43 -19.83
N THR A 61 -1.71 14.99 -20.97
CA THR A 61 -2.38 14.24 -22.05
C THR A 61 -1.43 13.31 -22.80
N ASP A 62 -0.17 13.71 -22.95
CA ASP A 62 0.81 13.03 -23.79
C ASP A 62 1.66 12.02 -23.00
N SER A 63 1.79 12.21 -21.68
CA SER A 63 2.58 11.31 -20.85
C SER A 63 1.75 10.12 -20.34
N ARG A 64 2.06 8.93 -20.86
CA ARG A 64 1.49 7.65 -20.38
C ARG A 64 1.77 7.36 -18.89
N ARG A 65 2.71 8.08 -18.27
CA ARG A 65 3.11 7.86 -16.87
C ARG A 65 2.43 8.82 -15.90
N VAL A 66 1.79 9.88 -16.38
CA VAL A 66 1.02 10.78 -15.53
C VAL A 66 -0.35 10.16 -15.25
N LYS A 67 -0.72 10.09 -13.98
CA LYS A 67 -1.96 9.45 -13.52
C LYS A 67 -2.61 10.30 -12.44
N LEU A 68 -3.92 10.10 -12.23
CA LEU A 68 -4.62 10.59 -11.06
C LEU A 68 -4.38 9.67 -9.87
N CYS A 69 -4.04 10.24 -8.71
CA CYS A 69 -3.90 9.48 -7.49
C CYS A 69 -5.27 9.02 -7.00
N ALA A 70 -5.43 7.72 -6.81
CA ALA A 70 -6.67 7.12 -6.33
C ALA A 70 -6.98 7.35 -4.82
N TYR A 71 -6.26 8.25 -4.16
CA TYR A 71 -6.51 8.65 -2.78
C TYR A 71 -6.72 10.16 -2.69
N CYS A 72 -5.70 10.97 -3.00
CA CYS A 72 -5.82 12.42 -2.95
C CYS A 72 -6.44 13.07 -4.20
N GLY A 73 -6.64 12.32 -5.29
CA GLY A 73 -7.29 12.83 -6.51
C GLY A 73 -6.41 13.74 -7.37
N PHE A 74 -5.14 13.96 -7.02
CA PHE A 74 -4.24 14.85 -7.76
C PHE A 74 -3.39 14.11 -8.79
N TYR A 75 -2.98 14.84 -9.84
CA TYR A 75 -2.08 14.33 -10.86
C TYR A 75 -0.67 14.12 -10.31
N TRP A 76 -0.03 13.03 -10.73
CA TRP A 76 1.33 12.69 -10.35
C TRP A 76 1.97 11.79 -11.42
N GLU A 77 3.31 11.76 -11.47
CA GLU A 77 4.07 10.95 -12.41
C GLU A 77 4.50 9.62 -11.75
N ASP A 78 4.13 8.49 -12.36
CA ASP A 78 4.49 7.16 -11.87
C ASP A 78 5.97 6.85 -12.17
N ASP A 79 6.79 6.82 -11.12
CA ASP A 79 8.21 6.48 -11.10
C ASP A 79 8.48 4.96 -11.10
N SER A 80 7.46 4.12 -10.87
CA SER A 80 7.66 2.68 -10.77
C SER A 80 8.05 2.04 -12.09
N THR A 81 9.03 1.15 -12.11
CA THR A 81 9.48 0.46 -13.34
C THR A 81 8.33 -0.19 -14.11
N LYS A 82 7.34 -0.74 -13.38
CA LYS A 82 6.17 -1.42 -13.94
C LYS A 82 4.99 -0.50 -14.30
N ASN A 83 5.05 0.78 -13.97
CA ASN A 83 3.98 1.76 -14.19
C ASN A 83 2.61 1.26 -13.68
N ASN A 84 2.57 0.63 -12.50
CA ASN A 84 1.38 0.00 -11.94
C ASN A 84 0.88 0.65 -10.64
N ARG A 85 1.58 1.68 -10.15
CA ARG A 85 1.17 2.39 -8.96
C ARG A 85 -0.10 3.18 -9.26
N LYS A 86 -1.00 3.22 -8.27
CA LYS A 86 -2.30 3.92 -8.34
C LYS A 86 -2.33 5.15 -7.42
N THR A 87 -1.31 5.34 -6.62
CA THR A 87 -1.24 6.33 -5.53
C THR A 87 0.09 7.05 -5.60
N CYS A 88 0.08 8.36 -5.34
CA CYS A 88 1.26 9.21 -5.50
C CYS A 88 2.32 9.04 -4.41
N SER A 89 1.95 8.49 -3.24
CA SER A 89 2.90 8.23 -2.16
C SER A 89 2.54 6.96 -1.38
N LYS A 90 3.51 6.46 -0.61
CA LYS A 90 3.28 5.34 0.32
C LYS A 90 2.23 5.70 1.37
N ALA A 91 2.26 6.92 1.89
CA ALA A 91 1.24 7.43 2.82
C ALA A 91 -0.18 7.38 2.24
N CYS A 92 -0.38 7.81 0.99
CA CYS A 92 -1.67 7.66 0.30
C CYS A 92 -2.09 6.19 0.14
N THR A 93 -1.12 5.31 -0.10
CA THR A 93 -1.37 3.86 -0.24
C THR A 93 -1.86 3.26 1.08
N ASP A 94 -1.20 3.62 2.18
CA ASP A 94 -1.51 3.10 3.50
C ASP A 94 -2.84 3.68 4.02
N ALA A 95 -3.10 4.97 3.79
CA ALA A 95 -4.36 5.62 4.14
C ALA A 95 -5.55 4.97 3.39
N ARG A 96 -5.43 4.79 2.08
CA ARG A 96 -6.45 4.09 1.28
C ARG A 96 -6.70 2.67 1.79
N ARG A 97 -5.66 1.93 2.16
CA ARG A 97 -5.79 0.58 2.73
C ARG A 97 -6.50 0.60 4.08
N ALA A 98 -6.25 1.61 4.90
CA ALA A 98 -6.90 1.77 6.20
C ALA A 98 -8.41 2.02 6.03
N GLU A 99 -8.80 2.88 5.09
CA GLU A 99 -10.21 3.15 4.75
C GLU A 99 -10.91 1.89 4.24
N GLN A 100 -10.30 1.17 3.30
CA GLN A 100 -10.85 -0.08 2.79
C GLN A 100 -11.08 -1.13 3.89
N LYS A 101 -10.13 -1.25 4.85
CA LYS A 101 -10.30 -2.14 6.00
C LYS A 101 -11.39 -1.65 6.95
N ALA A 102 -11.55 -0.34 7.12
CA ALA A 102 -12.61 0.22 7.95
C ALA A 102 -13.99 -0.07 7.33
N GLU A 103 -14.14 0.12 6.02
CA GLU A 103 -15.35 -0.26 5.30
C GLU A 103 -15.63 -1.76 5.37
N GLU A 104 -14.61 -2.60 5.19
CA GLU A 104 -14.77 -4.06 5.29
C GLU A 104 -15.26 -4.47 6.68
N ARG A 105 -14.71 -3.87 7.74
CA ARG A 105 -15.17 -4.09 9.12
C ARG A 105 -16.61 -3.61 9.33
N ALA A 106 -16.98 -2.48 8.75
CA ALA A 106 -18.34 -1.96 8.84
C ALA A 106 -19.36 -2.83 8.08
N ARG A 107 -18.93 -3.47 6.98
CA ARG A 107 -19.77 -4.39 6.18
C ARG A 107 -19.89 -5.79 6.77
N LYS A 108 -18.99 -6.20 7.69
CA LYS A 108 -19.08 -7.52 8.32
C LYS A 108 -20.33 -7.56 9.21
N PRO A 109 -21.23 -8.54 9.02
CA PRO A 109 -22.38 -8.68 9.90
C PRO A 109 -21.87 -8.95 11.32
N LYS A 110 -22.46 -8.28 12.32
CA LYS A 110 -22.09 -8.39 13.75
C LYS A 110 -22.18 -9.81 14.32
N ALA A 111 -22.81 -10.74 13.59
CA ALA A 111 -23.09 -12.10 14.02
C ALA A 111 -22.66 -13.12 12.96
N VAL A 112 -21.45 -13.01 12.40
CA VAL A 112 -20.80 -14.23 11.89
C VAL A 112 -20.40 -14.99 13.15
N PRO A 113 -20.91 -16.22 13.38
CA PRO A 113 -20.39 -17.03 14.47
C PRO A 113 -18.88 -17.11 14.31
N ASP A 114 -18.14 -16.81 15.38
CA ASP A 114 -16.69 -16.98 15.37
C ASP A 114 -16.42 -18.38 14.86
N LYS A 115 -15.46 -18.51 13.93
CA LYS A 115 -15.02 -19.83 13.49
C LYS A 115 -14.62 -20.58 14.75
N LEU A 116 -15.30 -21.69 15.01
CA LEU A 116 -14.93 -22.61 16.09
C LEU A 116 -13.45 -22.94 15.90
N ARG A 117 -12.68 -22.75 16.97
CA ARG A 117 -11.29 -23.15 17.04
C ARG A 117 -11.25 -24.68 17.14
N GLU A 118 -10.14 -25.29 16.75
CA GLU A 118 -9.95 -26.75 16.84
C GLU A 118 -10.30 -27.27 18.25
N ILE A 119 -9.89 -26.56 19.30
CA ILE A 119 -10.17 -26.95 20.69
C ILE A 119 -11.66 -26.95 21.05
N ASP A 120 -12.47 -26.14 20.37
CA ASP A 120 -13.90 -26.06 20.63
C ASP A 120 -14.61 -27.35 20.16
N TYR A 121 -13.92 -28.23 19.40
CA TYR A 121 -14.39 -29.57 19.03
C TYR A 121 -13.98 -30.66 20.03
N TYR A 122 -13.10 -30.36 20.99
CA TYR A 122 -12.69 -31.30 22.02
C TYR A 122 -13.63 -31.19 23.22
N ILE A 123 -14.34 -32.27 23.50
CA ILE A 123 -15.29 -32.35 24.62
C ILE A 123 -14.55 -32.97 25.81
N ASP A 124 -14.35 -32.18 26.86
CA ASP A 124 -13.78 -32.60 28.14
C ASP A 124 -14.85 -32.63 29.25
N GLY A 125 -14.47 -33.01 30.47
CA GLY A 125 -15.38 -33.04 31.63
C GLY A 125 -16.32 -34.25 31.71
N LEU A 126 -16.20 -35.20 30.78
CA LEU A 126 -16.84 -36.51 30.83
C LEU A 126 -15.85 -37.57 31.32
N GLU A 127 -16.34 -38.76 31.67
CA GLU A 127 -15.49 -39.91 32.06
C GLU A 127 -14.48 -40.27 30.96
N TYR A 128 -14.87 -40.07 29.70
CA TYR A 128 -14.00 -40.18 28.53
C TYR A 128 -14.12 -38.92 27.67
N ALA A 129 -13.03 -38.15 27.59
CA ALA A 129 -12.93 -37.02 26.68
C ALA A 129 -12.80 -37.51 25.22
N TYR A 130 -13.46 -36.82 24.30
CA TYR A 130 -13.45 -37.19 22.88
C TYR A 130 -13.58 -35.97 21.97
N TRP A 131 -13.22 -36.16 20.71
CA TRP A 131 -13.39 -35.15 19.67
C TRP A 131 -14.75 -35.30 19.01
N SER A 132 -15.49 -34.20 18.90
CA SER A 132 -16.79 -34.16 18.22
C SER A 132 -16.69 -34.23 16.69
N ASP A 133 -15.50 -33.96 16.12
CA ASP A 133 -15.20 -34.07 14.70
C ASP A 133 -13.84 -34.76 14.49
N GLU A 134 -13.85 -35.92 13.85
CA GLU A 134 -12.68 -36.74 13.54
C GLU A 134 -11.67 -36.01 12.65
N ARG A 135 -12.12 -35.16 11.71
CA ARG A 135 -11.20 -34.42 10.84
C ARG A 135 -10.40 -33.39 11.62
N VAL A 136 -11.03 -32.77 12.61
CA VAL A 136 -10.38 -31.79 13.48
C VAL A 136 -9.38 -32.51 14.39
N MET A 137 -9.77 -33.68 14.92
CA MET A 137 -8.87 -34.57 15.66
C MET A 137 -7.62 -34.93 14.84
N ASP A 138 -7.80 -35.46 13.63
CA ASP A 138 -6.68 -35.89 12.78
C ASP A 138 -5.74 -34.72 12.46
N SER A 139 -6.29 -33.54 12.18
CA SER A 139 -5.48 -32.34 11.92
C SER A 139 -4.67 -31.91 13.15
N TYR A 140 -5.25 -32.04 14.34
CA TYR A 140 -4.60 -31.73 15.61
C TYR A 140 -3.51 -32.75 15.93
N ILE A 141 -3.81 -34.03 15.79
CA ILE A 141 -2.87 -35.15 15.97
C ILE A 141 -1.71 -35.01 15.01
N TYR A 142 -1.96 -34.82 13.71
CA TYR A 142 -0.90 -34.65 12.71
C TYR A 142 0.03 -33.47 13.01
N ARG A 143 -0.46 -32.40 13.64
CA ARG A 143 0.38 -31.27 14.06
C ARG A 143 1.30 -31.63 15.24
N ILE A 144 0.83 -32.44 16.17
CA ILE A 144 1.55 -32.82 17.39
C ILE A 144 2.50 -33.98 17.13
N GLU A 145 1.99 -35.02 16.46
CA GLU A 145 2.72 -36.24 16.12
C GLU A 145 3.63 -36.05 14.92
N LYS A 146 3.71 -34.84 14.35
CA LYS A 146 4.64 -34.54 13.27
C LYS A 146 6.02 -35.03 13.70
N PRO A 147 6.59 -36.05 13.02
CA PRO A 147 7.94 -36.46 13.30
C PRO A 147 8.80 -35.21 13.11
N TYR A 148 9.77 -35.00 14.01
CA TYR A 148 10.68 -33.87 13.98
C TYR A 148 11.59 -33.94 12.74
N ASP A 149 11.01 -33.61 11.59
CA ASP A 149 11.48 -32.72 10.53
C ASP A 149 12.98 -32.69 10.17
N GLU A 150 13.63 -33.85 10.06
CA GLU A 150 14.90 -33.98 9.33
C GLU A 150 14.77 -33.38 7.90
N LEU A 151 13.62 -33.55 7.27
CA LEU A 151 13.29 -33.00 5.96
C LEU A 151 13.11 -31.48 5.95
N LYS A 152 12.52 -30.84 6.97
CA LYS A 152 12.51 -29.36 7.04
C LYS A 152 13.88 -28.77 7.36
N ALA A 153 14.71 -29.45 8.15
CA ALA A 153 16.08 -29.03 8.38
C ALA A 153 16.87 -29.05 7.07
N GLN A 154 16.81 -30.17 6.33
CA GLN A 154 17.42 -30.31 5.00
C GLN A 154 16.86 -29.30 3.99
N TYR A 155 15.56 -29.05 3.99
CA TYR A 155 14.95 -28.06 3.08
C TYR A 155 15.37 -26.63 3.41
N LYS A 156 15.48 -26.28 4.70
CA LYS A 156 15.96 -24.98 5.14
C LYS A 156 17.40 -24.75 4.70
N GLU A 157 18.28 -25.73 4.97
CA GLU A 157 19.68 -25.73 4.53
C GLU A 157 19.80 -25.62 3.00
N HIS A 158 19.04 -26.43 2.25
CA HIS A 158 19.03 -26.38 0.79
C HIS A 158 18.52 -25.03 0.25
N SER A 159 17.50 -24.44 0.86
CA SER A 159 16.98 -23.13 0.42
C SER A 159 17.98 -22.00 0.69
N GLU A 160 18.70 -22.06 1.81
CA GLU A 160 19.75 -21.11 2.17
C GLU A 160 20.94 -21.22 1.21
N LEU A 161 21.31 -22.45 0.82
CA LEU A 161 22.34 -22.72 -0.19
C LEU A 161 21.98 -22.19 -1.59
N VAL A 162 20.74 -22.37 -2.03
CA VAL A 162 20.33 -22.00 -3.41
C VAL A 162 19.98 -20.52 -3.54
N HIS A 163 19.43 -19.89 -2.49
CA HIS A 163 18.85 -18.54 -2.60
C HIS A 163 19.56 -17.46 -1.77
N GLY A 164 20.51 -17.84 -0.92
CA GLY A 164 21.24 -16.92 -0.05
C GLY A 164 20.41 -16.37 1.11
N GLU A 165 21.09 -15.84 2.14
CA GLU A 165 20.41 -15.26 3.30
C GLU A 165 19.53 -14.07 2.88
N GLY A 166 18.24 -14.16 3.21
CA GLY A 166 17.29 -13.04 3.07
C GLY A 166 16.36 -13.09 1.86
N ASN A 167 16.57 -13.99 0.89
CA ASN A 167 15.70 -14.07 -0.28
C ASN A 167 14.51 -15.01 -0.04
N ARG A 168 13.48 -14.52 0.67
CA ARG A 168 12.25 -15.28 0.95
C ARG A 168 11.35 -15.30 -0.29
N ILE A 169 11.59 -16.20 -1.23
CA ILE A 169 10.56 -16.59 -2.19
C ILE A 169 9.53 -17.40 -1.39
N GLY A 170 8.34 -16.83 -1.15
CA GLY A 170 7.24 -17.54 -0.53
C GLY A 170 6.93 -18.79 -1.36
N SER A 171 7.29 -19.97 -0.84
CA SER A 171 7.08 -21.21 -1.56
C SER A 171 5.57 -21.40 -1.78
N LYS A 172 5.18 -21.66 -3.03
CA LYS A 172 3.79 -21.97 -3.41
C LYS A 172 3.32 -23.35 -2.92
N TYR A 173 4.16 -24.08 -2.18
CA TYR A 173 3.92 -25.45 -1.71
C TYR A 173 3.47 -25.51 -0.24
N ARG A 174 2.63 -24.57 0.19
CA ARG A 174 2.06 -24.57 1.55
C ARG A 174 0.75 -25.39 1.67
N GLY A 175 0.37 -26.13 0.64
CA GLY A 175 -0.96 -26.77 0.53
C GLY A 175 -0.98 -28.26 0.20
N TYR A 176 0.16 -28.93 0.07
CA TYR A 176 0.22 -30.37 -0.21
C TYR A 176 1.39 -30.98 0.58
N MET A 177 1.18 -31.21 1.88
CA MET A 177 1.92 -32.13 2.75
C MET A 177 1.40 -32.03 4.18
#